data_AF-A0A4P5X6P3-F1
#
_entry.id   AF-A0A4P5X6P3-F1
#
_cell.length_a   1.000
_cell.length_b   1.000
_cell.length_c   1.000
_cell.angle_alpha   90.00
_cell.angle_beta   90.00
_cell.angle_gamma   90.00
#
_symmetry.space_group_name_H-M   'P 1'
#
loop_
_entity.id
_entity.type
_entity.pdbx_description
1 polymer ?
#
loop_
_entity_poly.entity_id
_entity_poly.type
_entity_poly.pdbx_seq_one_letter_code
_entity_poly.pdbx_strand_id
1 'polypeptide(L)'
;MIAHRLANLPPSASALRRAFTFLEVMIVVVIIGILAAIVIPQFGSATQDARASSLKANLGGIRASIAGYRANAVLAGTPPYPTLNQLTTPNTVVQGDFPPNPYNGLNTVQLVSLTQANSRSVVSPQSYGWNYYVDNSAIPPAAIFYANASDPAGTNASGNALNANEH
;
A
#
# COMPACT_ATOMS: atom_id res chain seq x y z
N MET A 1 -21.45 66.36 -65.68
CA MET A 1 -21.34 65.80 -64.31
C MET A 1 -21.17 64.29 -64.45
N ILE A 2 -19.98 63.86 -64.90
CA ILE A 2 -18.93 63.17 -64.14
C ILE A 2 -19.43 61.89 -63.45
N ALA A 3 -18.88 60.76 -63.91
CA ALA A 3 -19.14 59.41 -63.46
C ALA A 3 -18.80 59.19 -61.96
N HIS A 4 -19.60 58.35 -61.30
CA HIS A 4 -19.19 57.69 -60.05
C HIS A 4 -19.55 56.20 -60.12
N ARG A 5 -18.74 55.47 -60.88
CA ARG A 5 -18.43 54.07 -60.56
C ARG A 5 -17.58 54.10 -59.29
N LEU A 6 -18.08 53.57 -58.18
CA LEU A 6 -17.27 53.08 -57.05
C LEU A 6 -17.91 51.75 -56.62
N ALA A 7 -17.37 50.64 -57.12
CA ALA A 7 -16.35 49.84 -56.45
C ALA A 7 -17.00 48.68 -55.71
N ASN A 8 -16.95 47.52 -56.38
CA ASN A 8 -17.07 46.19 -55.82
C ASN A 8 -16.29 46.12 -54.50
N LEU A 9 -16.95 45.86 -53.37
CA LEU A 9 -16.24 45.50 -52.14
C LEU A 9 -15.88 43.99 -52.18
N PRO A 10 -14.64 43.63 -51.84
CA PRO A 10 -14.15 42.27 -51.94
C PRO A 10 -14.88 41.29 -51.00
N PRO A 11 -14.92 39.99 -51.34
CA PRO A 11 -15.60 38.97 -50.57
C PRO A 11 -14.98 38.81 -49.18
N SER A 12 -15.83 38.67 -48.15
CA SER A 12 -15.41 38.25 -46.81
C SER A 12 -14.68 36.91 -46.93
N ALA A 13 -13.39 36.92 -46.58
CA ALA A 13 -12.54 35.74 -46.61
C ALA A 13 -13.20 34.61 -45.81
N SER A 14 -13.58 33.53 -46.51
CA SER A 14 -14.07 32.32 -45.88
C SER A 14 -12.97 31.78 -44.96
N ALA A 15 -13.21 31.85 -43.65
CA ALA A 15 -12.36 31.17 -42.68
C ALA A 15 -12.32 29.68 -43.07
N LEU A 16 -11.16 29.21 -43.52
CA LEU A 16 -10.91 27.81 -43.85
C LEU A 16 -11.26 26.97 -42.61
N ARG A 17 -12.44 26.35 -42.63
CA ARG A 17 -12.83 25.38 -41.62
C ARG A 17 -11.96 24.15 -41.85
N ARG A 18 -10.88 24.06 -41.08
CA ARG A 18 -9.95 22.94 -41.10
C ARG A 18 -10.69 21.71 -40.57
N ALA A 19 -11.06 20.80 -41.45
CA ALA A 19 -11.55 19.49 -41.06
C ALA A 19 -10.34 18.66 -40.57
N PHE A 20 -10.49 17.98 -39.42
CA PHE A 20 -9.49 17.05 -38.90
C PHE A 20 -9.23 15.94 -39.92
N THR A 21 -7.97 15.66 -40.19
CA THR A 21 -7.61 14.56 -41.09
C THR A 21 -7.80 13.22 -40.38
N PHE A 22 -8.22 12.18 -41.10
CA PHE A 22 -8.24 10.81 -40.56
C PHE A 22 -6.84 10.39 -40.08
N LEU A 23 -5.80 10.85 -40.78
CA LEU A 23 -4.40 10.60 -40.44
C LEU A 23 -4.02 11.19 -39.06
N GLU A 24 -4.50 12.39 -38.72
CA GLU A 24 -4.30 12.99 -37.39
C GLU A 24 -4.87 12.12 -36.28
N VAL A 25 -6.06 11.54 -36.48
CA VAL A 25 -6.64 10.64 -35.47
C VAL A 25 -5.91 9.30 -35.45
N MET A 26 -5.50 8.77 -36.61
CA MET A 26 -4.76 7.50 -36.70
C MET A 26 -3.43 7.55 -35.96
N ILE A 27 -2.60 8.57 -36.20
CA ILE A 27 -1.30 8.68 -35.54
C ILE A 27 -1.47 8.81 -34.02
N VAL A 28 -2.50 9.53 -33.56
CA VAL A 28 -2.80 9.69 -32.13
C VAL A 28 -3.16 8.36 -31.48
N VAL A 29 -4.08 7.57 -32.06
CA VAL A 29 -4.45 6.27 -31.45
C VAL A 29 -3.31 5.26 -31.50
N VAL A 30 -2.45 5.31 -32.53
CA VAL A 30 -1.24 4.47 -32.60
C VAL A 30 -0.25 4.86 -31.49
N ILE A 31 0.00 6.15 -31.28
CA ILE A 31 0.89 6.62 -30.21
C ILE A 31 0.33 6.23 -28.84
N ILE A 32 -0.97 6.47 -28.58
CA ILE A 32 -1.61 6.09 -27.31
C ILE A 32 -1.55 4.56 -27.11
N GLY A 33 -1.73 3.76 -28.17
CA GLY A 33 -1.64 2.31 -28.12
C GLY A 33 -0.25 1.80 -27.72
N ILE A 34 0.82 2.38 -28.29
CA ILE A 34 2.21 2.03 -27.95
C ILE A 34 2.52 2.44 -26.50
N LEU A 35 2.14 3.66 -26.10
CA LEU A 35 2.36 4.14 -24.73
C LEU A 35 1.63 3.25 -23.72
N ALA A 36 0.36 2.91 -23.98
CA ALA A 36 -0.41 2.04 -23.10
C ALA A 36 0.20 0.65 -22.95
N ALA A 37 0.70 0.05 -24.05
CA ALA A 37 1.30 -1.27 -24.04
C ALA A 37 2.54 -1.38 -23.15
N ILE A 38 3.37 -0.33 -23.08
CA ILE A 38 4.57 -0.29 -22.23
C ILE A 38 4.21 0.01 -20.78
N VAL A 39 3.27 0.93 -20.57
CA VAL A 39 2.98 1.51 -19.26
C VAL A 39 2.13 0.60 -18.37
N ILE A 40 1.13 -0.09 -18.93
CA ILE A 40 0.22 -0.97 -18.17
C ILE A 40 0.94 -2.07 -17.37
N PRO A 41 1.88 -2.86 -17.94
CA PRO A 41 2.53 -3.94 -17.18
C PRO A 41 3.42 -3.41 -16.03
N GLN A 42 4.01 -2.22 -16.18
CA GLN A 42 4.90 -1.63 -15.18
C GLN A 42 4.13 -1.13 -13.93
N PHE A 43 2.91 -0.63 -14.10
CA PHE A 43 2.10 -0.13 -12.98
C PHE A 43 1.70 -1.23 -11.98
N GLY A 44 1.50 -2.46 -12.46
CA GLY A 44 1.12 -3.60 -11.61
C GLY A 44 2.23 -4.00 -10.63
N SER A 45 3.45 -4.17 -11.12
CA SER A 45 4.61 -4.56 -10.29
C SER A 45 5.00 -3.45 -9.31
N ALA A 46 5.06 -2.20 -9.76
CA ALA A 46 5.40 -1.06 -8.90
C ALA A 46 4.43 -0.91 -7.71
N THR A 47 3.14 -1.19 -7.92
CA THR A 47 2.13 -1.15 -6.84
C THR A 47 2.34 -2.28 -5.82
N GLN A 48 2.69 -3.48 -6.29
CA GLN A 48 2.96 -4.61 -5.40
C GLN A 48 4.21 -4.37 -4.55
N ASP A 49 5.29 -3.88 -5.16
CA ASP A 49 6.53 -3.53 -4.47
C ASP A 49 6.31 -2.42 -3.43
N ALA A 50 5.50 -1.41 -3.77
CA ALA A 50 5.15 -0.35 -2.84
C ALA A 50 4.37 -0.88 -1.61
N ARG A 51 3.42 -1.81 -1.80
CA ARG A 51 2.69 -2.44 -0.69
C ARG A 51 3.61 -3.28 0.19
N ALA A 52 4.49 -4.08 -0.42
CA ALA A 52 5.47 -4.90 0.30
C ALA A 52 6.44 -4.04 1.13
N SER A 53 6.95 -2.96 0.54
CA SER A 53 7.84 -2.01 1.22
C SER A 53 7.14 -1.32 2.39
N SER A 54 5.91 -0.84 2.18
CA SER A 54 5.07 -0.25 3.23
C SER A 54 4.80 -1.24 4.36
N LEU A 55 4.48 -2.49 4.03
CA LEU A 55 4.25 -3.53 5.01
C LEU A 55 5.49 -3.78 5.87
N LYS A 56 6.66 -3.92 5.24
CA LYS A 56 7.93 -4.14 5.96
C LYS A 56 8.27 -2.98 6.88
N ALA A 57 8.06 -1.74 6.43
CA ALA A 57 8.26 -0.55 7.24
C ALA A 57 7.33 -0.53 8.46
N ASN A 58 6.03 -0.79 8.25
CA ASN A 58 5.02 -0.83 9.31
C ASN A 58 5.31 -1.93 10.34
N LEU A 59 5.61 -3.15 9.88
CA LEU A 59 6.00 -4.27 10.76
C LEU A 59 7.26 -3.93 11.56
N GLY A 60 8.27 -3.35 10.92
CA GLY A 60 9.50 -2.93 11.59
C GLY A 60 9.25 -1.91 12.69
N GLY A 61 8.45 -0.87 12.39
CA GLY A 61 8.09 0.16 13.36
C GLY A 61 7.33 -0.40 14.56
N ILE A 62 6.29 -1.20 14.34
CA ILE A 62 5.48 -1.78 15.43
C ILE A 62 6.30 -2.76 16.27
N ARG A 63 7.09 -3.64 15.64
CA ARG A 63 7.96 -4.59 16.36
C ARG A 63 9.02 -3.86 17.17
N ALA A 64 9.57 -2.75 16.67
CA ALA A 64 10.50 -1.91 17.41
C ALA A 64 9.84 -1.26 18.64
N SER A 65 8.61 -0.75 18.49
CA SER A 65 7.80 -0.24 19.61
C SER A 65 7.54 -1.30 20.68
N ILE A 66 7.14 -2.52 20.28
CA ILE A 66 6.95 -3.66 21.20
C ILE A 66 8.26 -4.00 21.93
N ALA A 67 9.38 -4.03 21.20
CA ALA A 67 10.70 -4.30 21.78
C ALA A 67 11.13 -3.21 22.76
N GLY A 68 10.90 -1.93 22.43
CA GLY A 68 11.18 -0.79 23.31
C GLY A 68 10.35 -0.84 24.59
N TYR A 69 9.06 -1.15 24.50
CA TYR A 69 8.20 -1.37 25.66
C TYR A 69 8.75 -2.50 26.55
N ARG A 70 9.08 -3.66 25.96
CA ARG A 70 9.64 -4.79 26.72
C ARG A 70 10.99 -4.44 27.34
N ALA A 71 11.85 -3.70 26.65
CA ALA A 71 13.14 -3.29 27.18
C ALA A 71 12.99 -2.46 28.46
N ASN A 72 12.08 -1.49 28.47
CA ASN A 72 11.77 -0.71 29.68
C ASN A 72 11.24 -1.60 30.82
N ALA A 73 10.41 -2.59 30.50
CA ALA A 73 9.87 -3.50 31.52
C ALA A 73 10.96 -4.44 32.08
N VAL A 74 11.88 -4.93 31.24
CA VAL A 74 13.06 -5.71 31.68
C VAL A 74 13.87 -4.92 32.71
N LEU A 75 14.08 -3.62 32.48
CA LEU A 75 14.80 -2.75 33.43
C LEU A 75 14.06 -2.59 34.77
N ALA A 76 12.74 -2.71 34.76
CA ALA A 76 11.90 -2.68 35.96
C ALA A 76 11.83 -4.03 36.71
N GLY A 77 12.53 -5.07 36.25
CA GLY A 77 12.65 -6.36 36.95
C GLY A 77 11.56 -7.39 36.63
N THR A 78 10.65 -7.11 35.71
CA THR A 78 9.71 -8.12 35.16
C THR A 78 9.54 -7.84 33.67
N PRO A 79 9.79 -8.80 32.75
CA PRO A 79 9.86 -8.50 31.32
C PRO A 79 8.62 -8.95 30.51
N PRO A 80 7.38 -8.48 30.79
CA PRO A 80 6.25 -8.81 29.95
C PRO A 80 6.37 -8.10 28.59
N TYR A 81 5.93 -8.78 27.54
CA TYR A 81 5.44 -8.12 26.34
C TYR A 81 4.13 -7.40 26.63
N PRO A 82 3.78 -6.35 25.86
CA PRO A 82 2.52 -5.64 26.05
C PRO A 82 1.32 -6.57 25.83
N THR A 83 0.31 -6.45 26.68
CA THR A 83 -1.00 -7.09 26.42
C THR A 83 -1.66 -6.45 25.18
N LEU A 84 -2.68 -7.10 24.58
CA LEU A 84 -3.39 -6.49 23.46
C LEU A 84 -3.91 -5.09 23.80
N ASN A 85 -4.50 -4.92 25.00
CA ASN A 85 -5.02 -3.62 25.43
C ASN A 85 -3.93 -2.55 25.51
N GLN A 86 -2.75 -2.89 26.06
CA GLN A 86 -1.62 -1.95 26.10
C GLN A 86 -1.07 -1.67 24.70
N LEU A 87 -1.05 -2.68 23.84
CA LEU A 87 -0.58 -2.55 22.46
C LEU A 87 -1.48 -1.61 21.66
N THR A 88 -2.80 -1.70 21.81
CA THR A 88 -3.78 -0.90 21.06
C THR A 88 -4.18 0.40 21.73
N THR A 89 -3.77 0.64 22.99
CA THR A 89 -3.97 1.94 23.64
C THR A 89 -3.01 2.96 23.05
N PRO A 90 -3.52 4.07 22.47
CA PRO A 90 -2.66 5.09 21.88
C PRO A 90 -1.60 5.60 22.85
N ASN A 91 -0.38 5.81 22.34
CA ASN A 91 0.76 6.36 23.07
C ASN A 91 1.27 5.50 24.25
N THR A 92 0.82 4.24 24.37
CA THR A 92 1.34 3.30 25.37
C THR A 92 2.51 2.47 24.80
N VAL A 93 2.30 1.87 23.63
CA VAL A 93 3.35 1.07 22.93
C VAL A 93 3.67 1.70 21.57
N VAL A 94 2.63 1.95 20.77
CA VAL A 94 2.72 2.62 19.47
C VAL A 94 2.30 4.08 19.63
N GLN A 95 2.97 4.98 18.91
CA GLN A 95 2.61 6.40 18.89
C GLN A 95 1.47 6.61 17.88
N GLY A 96 0.31 7.07 18.35
CA GLY A 96 -0.89 7.19 17.53
C GLY A 96 -1.56 5.86 17.17
N ASP A 97 -2.37 5.89 16.11
CA ASP A 97 -3.08 4.71 15.62
C ASP A 97 -2.14 3.75 14.87
N PHE A 98 -2.53 2.49 14.82
CA PHE A 98 -1.86 1.52 13.97
C PHE A 98 -1.92 1.94 12.50
N PRO A 99 -0.84 1.76 11.74
CA PRO A 99 -0.90 1.99 10.30
C PRO A 99 -1.88 0.99 9.65
N PRO A 100 -2.64 1.40 8.62
CA PRO A 100 -3.42 0.47 7.83
C PRO A 100 -2.53 -0.61 7.21
N ASN A 101 -2.96 -1.88 7.27
CA ASN A 101 -2.29 -2.95 6.55
C ASN A 101 -2.44 -2.69 5.03
N PRO A 102 -1.33 -2.64 4.26
CA PRO A 102 -1.38 -2.32 2.82
C PRO A 102 -2.19 -3.28 1.94
N TYR A 103 -2.55 -4.46 2.45
CA TYR A 103 -3.25 -5.51 1.70
C TYR A 103 -4.75 -5.55 1.95
N ASN A 104 -5.22 -5.17 3.15
CA ASN A 104 -6.65 -5.17 3.47
C ASN A 104 -7.18 -3.81 3.97
N GLY A 105 -6.32 -2.80 4.13
CA GLY A 105 -6.69 -1.44 4.51
C GLY A 105 -7.10 -1.27 5.98
N LEU A 106 -7.05 -2.31 6.79
CA LEU A 106 -7.50 -2.28 8.19
C LEU A 106 -6.34 -1.92 9.13
N ASN A 107 -6.64 -1.14 10.16
CA ASN A 107 -5.69 -0.72 11.20
C ASN A 107 -5.92 -1.43 12.54
N THR A 108 -6.83 -2.40 12.61
CA THR A 108 -7.19 -3.10 13.83
C THR A 108 -6.28 -4.31 14.09
N VAL A 109 -6.12 -4.66 15.37
CA VAL A 109 -5.27 -5.77 15.84
C VAL A 109 -6.13 -6.78 16.59
N GLN A 110 -5.91 -8.08 16.38
CA GLN A 110 -6.54 -9.15 17.17
C GLN A 110 -5.50 -10.02 17.87
N LEU A 111 -5.96 -10.71 18.92
CA LEU A 111 -5.22 -11.84 19.49
C LEU A 111 -5.41 -13.09 18.64
N VAL A 112 -4.35 -13.88 18.51
CA VAL A 112 -4.36 -15.21 17.87
C VAL A 112 -3.72 -16.25 18.79
N SER A 113 -4.00 -17.53 18.56
CA SER A 113 -3.36 -18.62 19.30
C SER A 113 -1.90 -18.83 18.88
N LEU A 114 -1.13 -19.55 19.70
CA LEU A 114 0.27 -19.91 19.35
C LEU A 114 0.34 -20.68 18.04
N THR A 115 -0.60 -21.61 17.80
CA THR A 115 -0.66 -22.39 16.55
C THR A 115 -0.90 -21.48 15.35
N GLN A 116 -1.85 -20.54 15.45
CA GLN A 116 -2.12 -19.58 14.38
C GLN A 116 -0.93 -18.65 14.12
N ALA A 117 -0.25 -18.20 15.18
CA ALA A 117 0.92 -17.34 15.07
C ALA A 117 2.12 -18.05 14.42
N ASN A 118 2.40 -19.29 14.82
CA ASN A 118 3.49 -20.10 14.25
C ASN A 118 3.23 -20.44 12.78
N SER A 119 1.99 -20.73 12.42
CA SER A 119 1.57 -20.99 11.04
C SER A 119 1.27 -19.73 10.24
N ARG A 120 1.46 -18.52 10.82
CA ARG A 120 1.20 -17.24 10.15
C ARG A 120 -0.19 -17.18 9.51
N SER A 121 -1.20 -17.73 10.19
CA SER A 121 -2.55 -17.89 9.65
C SER A 121 -3.25 -16.54 9.47
N VAL A 122 -4.04 -16.44 8.39
CA VAL A 122 -4.98 -15.35 8.18
C VAL A 122 -6.25 -15.64 8.98
N VAL A 123 -6.69 -14.72 9.82
CA VAL A 123 -7.82 -14.89 10.74
C VAL A 123 -8.72 -13.68 10.61
N SER A 124 -10.03 -13.84 10.33
CA SER A 124 -10.98 -12.72 10.25
C SER A 124 -10.47 -11.48 9.46
N PRO A 125 -9.95 -11.64 8.21
CA PRO A 125 -9.25 -10.59 7.47
C PRO A 125 -10.11 -9.39 7.07
N GLN A 126 -11.43 -9.50 7.21
CA GLN A 126 -12.38 -8.40 6.96
C GLN A 126 -12.53 -7.48 8.18
N SER A 127 -12.02 -7.89 9.35
CA SER A 127 -12.15 -7.15 10.61
C SER A 127 -10.83 -6.74 11.23
N TYR A 128 -9.72 -7.38 10.84
CA TYR A 128 -8.41 -7.15 11.41
C TYR A 128 -7.30 -6.99 10.36
N GLY A 129 -6.49 -5.95 10.52
CA GLY A 129 -5.30 -5.70 9.73
C GLY A 129 -4.10 -6.49 10.22
N TRP A 130 -4.02 -6.74 11.54
CA TRP A 130 -2.83 -7.26 12.20
C TRP A 130 -3.17 -8.38 13.18
N ASN A 131 -2.27 -9.34 13.29
CA ASN A 131 -2.36 -10.44 14.22
C ASN A 131 -1.27 -10.31 15.28
N TYR A 132 -1.65 -10.51 16.53
CA TYR A 132 -0.75 -10.47 17.67
C TYR A 132 -0.93 -11.70 18.55
N TYR A 133 0.16 -12.37 18.86
CA TYR A 133 0.23 -13.38 19.89
C TYR A 133 1.10 -12.85 21.02
N VAL A 134 0.67 -13.07 22.25
CA VAL A 134 1.45 -12.79 23.45
C VAL A 134 1.16 -13.83 24.51
N ASP A 135 2.22 -14.36 25.10
CA ASP A 135 2.18 -15.21 26.28
C ASP A 135 3.28 -14.76 27.24
N ASN A 136 2.85 -14.04 28.28
CA ASN A 136 3.72 -13.59 29.36
C ASN A 136 3.90 -14.62 30.48
N SER A 137 3.15 -15.73 30.43
CA SER A 137 3.27 -16.83 31.38
C SER A 137 4.24 -17.91 30.89
N ALA A 138 4.51 -17.95 29.58
CA ALA A 138 5.58 -18.76 29.00
C ALA A 138 6.96 -18.41 29.60
N ILE A 139 7.84 -19.41 29.66
CA ILE A 139 9.21 -19.26 30.15
C ILE A 139 10.17 -19.71 29.03
N PRO A 140 10.81 -18.79 28.29
CA PRO A 140 10.71 -17.33 28.40
C PRO A 140 9.39 -16.75 27.81
N PRO A 141 8.96 -15.54 28.23
CA PRO A 141 7.80 -14.86 27.65
C PRO A 141 7.96 -14.66 26.14
N ALA A 142 6.89 -14.91 25.39
CA ALA A 142 6.89 -14.93 23.92
C ALA A 142 5.84 -13.97 23.35
N ALA A 143 6.15 -13.31 22.25
CA ALA A 143 5.18 -12.55 21.47
C ALA A 143 5.52 -12.57 19.99
N ILE A 144 4.50 -12.56 19.15
CA ILE A 144 4.61 -12.63 17.70
C ILE A 144 3.64 -11.61 17.11
N PHE A 145 4.14 -10.70 16.27
CA PHE A 145 3.33 -9.72 15.56
C PHE A 145 3.52 -9.87 14.05
N TYR A 146 2.42 -9.93 13.29
CA TYR A 146 2.44 -10.09 11.84
C TYR A 146 1.21 -9.51 11.16
N ALA A 147 1.30 -9.38 9.83
CA ALA A 147 0.19 -8.97 8.99
C ALA A 147 -0.97 -9.97 9.06
N ASN A 148 -2.12 -9.57 8.55
CA ASN A 148 -3.26 -10.46 8.38
C ASN A 148 -3.65 -10.56 6.89
N ALA A 149 -2.71 -11.01 6.05
CA ALA A 149 -2.89 -11.11 4.61
C ALA A 149 -2.10 -12.29 4.02
N SER A 150 -2.64 -12.96 3.00
CA SER A 150 -1.96 -14.07 2.30
C SER A 150 -1.35 -13.64 0.96
N ASP A 151 -1.49 -12.38 0.59
CA ASP A 151 -1.02 -11.83 -0.68
C ASP A 151 0.52 -11.92 -0.79
N PRO A 152 1.05 -12.09 -2.01
CA PRO A 152 2.49 -12.06 -2.23
C PRO A 152 3.07 -10.68 -1.87
N ALA A 153 4.13 -10.68 -1.09
CA ALA A 153 4.79 -9.50 -0.54
C ALA A 153 6.30 -9.46 -0.82
N GLY A 154 6.75 -10.15 -1.87
CA GLY A 154 8.12 -10.12 -2.37
C GLY A 154 8.68 -11.52 -2.54
N THR A 155 10.01 -11.64 -2.55
CA THR A 155 10.72 -12.92 -2.64
C THR A 155 11.80 -13.03 -1.57
N ASN A 156 12.10 -14.25 -1.12
CA ASN A 156 13.20 -14.50 -0.20
C ASN A 156 14.56 -14.50 -0.94
N ALA A 157 15.67 -14.65 -0.19
CA ALA A 157 17.03 -14.68 -0.77
C ALA A 157 17.25 -15.82 -1.78
N SER A 158 16.37 -16.84 -1.77
CA SER A 158 16.39 -17.97 -2.70
C SER A 158 15.44 -17.77 -3.90
N GLY A 159 14.76 -16.62 -4.01
CA GLY A 159 13.84 -16.30 -5.10
C GLY A 159 12.42 -16.85 -4.95
N ASN A 160 12.08 -17.52 -3.85
CA ASN A 160 10.72 -18.00 -3.60
C ASN A 160 9.81 -16.85 -3.17
N ALA A 161 8.57 -16.83 -3.65
CA ALA A 161 7.59 -15.84 -3.21
C ALA A 161 7.36 -15.92 -1.69
N LEU A 162 7.44 -14.77 -1.03
CA LEU A 162 7.07 -14.60 0.38
C LEU A 162 5.67 -14.00 0.44
N ASN A 163 4.85 -14.52 1.34
CA ASN A 163 3.55 -13.94 1.65
C ASN A 163 3.69 -12.79 2.67
N ALA A 164 2.69 -11.90 2.73
CA ALA A 164 2.66 -10.77 3.66
C ALA A 164 2.87 -11.16 5.14
N ASN A 165 2.51 -12.37 5.54
CA ASN A 165 2.66 -12.83 6.93
C ASN A 165 4.05 -13.39 7.24
N GLU A 166 4.90 -13.60 6.24
CA GLU A 166 6.27 -14.14 6.35
C GLU A 166 7.36 -13.07 6.48
N HIS A 167 6.98 -11.78 6.47
CA HIS A 167 7.88 -10.64 6.66
C HIS A 167 8.13 -10.26 8.14
#